data_AF-A0A5P9XMD3-F1
#
_entry.id   AF-A0A5P9XMD3-F1
#
_cell.length_a   1.000
_cell.length_b   1.000
_cell.length_c   1.000
_cell.angle_alpha   90.00
_cell.angle_beta   90.00
_cell.angle_gamma   90.00
#
_symmetry.space_group_name_H-M   'P 1'
#
loop_
_entity.id
_entity.type
_entity.pdbx_description
1 polymer ?
#
loop_
_entity_poly.entity_id
_entity_poly.type
_entity_poly.pdbx_seq_one_letter_code
_entity_poly.pdbx_strand_id
1 'polypeptide(L)' 'MPIAEIEENGYNLNISRYVSTAQAEEEIDLQAVHKELTTLEDQIAEATQRHNAFLQELGLPLLGTP' A
#
# COMPACT_ATOMS: atom_id res chain seq x y z
N MET A 1 8.72 -35.26 1.05
CA MET A 1 8.08 -36.57 1.23
C MET A 1 9.16 -37.64 1.19
N PRO A 2 9.77 -37.98 2.32
CA PRO A 2 10.55 -39.19 2.45
C PRO A 2 9.73 -40.40 2.02
N ILE A 3 10.36 -41.43 1.44
CA ILE A 3 9.68 -42.65 0.93
C ILE A 3 8.83 -43.32 2.02
N ALA A 4 9.31 -43.35 3.26
CA ALA A 4 8.59 -43.92 4.40
C ALA A 4 7.22 -43.25 4.64
N GLU A 5 7.14 -41.93 4.45
CA GLU A 5 5.90 -41.16 4.61
C GLU A 5 4.90 -41.47 3.47
N ILE A 6 5.38 -41.90 2.30
CA ILE A 6 4.53 -42.26 1.14
C ILE A 6 3.93 -43.66 1.31
N GLU A 7 4.69 -44.60 1.89
CA GLU A 7 4.23 -45.95 2.19
C GLU A 7 3.17 -45.97 3.31
N GLU A 8 3.37 -45.18 4.36
CA GLU A 8 2.38 -45.03 5.46
C GLU A 8 1.05 -44.44 4.96
N ASN A 9 1.10 -43.52 3.98
CA ASN A 9 -0.08 -42.95 3.32
C ASN A 9 -0.65 -43.83 2.19
N GLY A 10 -0.22 -45.10 2.08
CA GLY A 10 -0.78 -46.08 1.13
C GLY A 10 -0.56 -45.71 -0.34
N TYR A 11 0.54 -45.03 -0.67
CA TYR A 11 0.82 -44.47 -1.99
C TYR A 11 -0.25 -43.47 -2.50
N ASN A 12 -1.14 -42.99 -1.62
CA ASN A 12 -2.10 -41.96 -1.93
C ASN A 12 -1.39 -40.60 -1.94
N LEU A 13 -1.05 -40.13 -3.14
CA LEU A 13 -0.33 -38.86 -3.35
C LEU A 13 -1.25 -37.63 -3.25
N ASN A 14 -2.51 -37.78 -2.83
CA ASN A 14 -3.38 -36.66 -2.41
C ASN A 14 -2.95 -36.14 -1.04
N ILE A 15 -1.71 -35.69 -0.97
CA ILE A 15 -1.20 -34.88 0.12
C ILE A 15 -1.51 -33.44 -0.26
N SER A 16 -2.26 -32.75 0.59
CA SER A 16 -2.65 -31.33 0.53
C SER A 16 -1.43 -30.41 0.57
N ARG A 17 -0.48 -30.62 -0.33
CA ARG A 17 0.60 -29.70 -0.62
C ARG A 17 -0.08 -28.48 -1.22
N TYR A 18 0.14 -27.30 -0.63
CA TYR A 18 -0.34 -26.01 -1.13
C TYR A 18 -1.78 -25.60 -0.78
N VAL A 19 -2.33 -26.01 0.37
CA VAL A 19 -3.36 -25.15 0.99
C VAL A 19 -2.61 -24.02 1.67
N SER A 20 -2.68 -22.82 1.11
CA SER A 20 -2.11 -21.62 1.73
C SER A 20 -2.70 -21.48 3.13
N THR A 21 -1.84 -21.49 4.15
CA THR A 21 -2.22 -21.08 5.52
C THR A 21 -2.16 -19.57 5.69
N ALA A 22 -1.96 -18.82 4.59
CA ALA A 22 -1.98 -17.37 4.65
C ALA A 22 -3.35 -16.92 5.15
N GLN A 23 -3.33 -16.18 6.25
CA GLN A 23 -4.52 -15.50 6.73
C GLN A 23 -4.95 -14.49 5.67
N ALA A 24 -6.26 -14.39 5.42
CA ALA A 24 -6.77 -13.35 4.54
C ALA A 24 -6.29 -11.99 5.06
N GLU A 25 -5.62 -11.23 4.20
CA GLU A 25 -5.23 -9.86 4.51
C GLU A 25 -6.49 -9.02 4.73
N GLU A 26 -6.39 -8.01 5.59
CA GLU A 26 -7.49 -7.05 5.75
C GLU A 26 -7.78 -6.39 4.41
N GLU A 27 -9.06 -6.37 4.04
CA GLU A 27 -9.50 -5.74 2.80
C GLU A 27 -9.28 -4.22 2.89
N ILE A 28 -8.47 -3.69 1.98
CA ILE A 28 -8.22 -2.24 1.91
C ILE A 28 -9.36 -1.59 1.14
N ASP A 29 -10.03 -0.62 1.77
CA ASP A 29 -10.98 0.24 1.07
C ASP A 29 -10.23 1.24 0.17
N LEU A 30 -10.06 0.87 -1.10
CA LEU A 30 -9.40 1.70 -2.10
C LEU A 30 -10.10 3.04 -2.33
N GLN A 31 -11.42 3.13 -2.12
CA GLN A 31 -12.15 4.39 -2.29
C GLN A 31 -11.86 5.33 -1.13
N ALA A 32 -11.81 4.82 0.10
CA ALA A 32 -11.44 5.60 1.27
C ALA A 32 -10.00 6.11 1.15
N VAL A 33 -9.05 5.24 0.76
CA VAL A 33 -7.64 5.62 0.55
C VAL A 33 -7.51 6.68 -0.54
N HIS A 34 -8.20 6.50 -1.68
CA HIS A 34 -8.16 7.48 -2.76
C HIS A 34 -8.68 8.85 -2.30
N LYS A 35 -9.79 8.87 -1.56
CA LYS A 35 -10.36 10.11 -1.01
C LYS A 35 -9.41 10.80 -0.04
N GLU A 36 -8.71 10.03 0.81
CA GLU A 36 -7.70 10.57 1.72
C GLU A 36 -6.55 11.21 0.94
N LEU A 37 -6.03 10.52 -0.07
CA LEU A 37 -4.97 11.04 -0.94
C LEU A 37 -5.37 12.36 -1.61
N THR A 38 -6.55 12.42 -2.24
CA THR A 38 -7.04 13.65 -2.88
C THR A 38 -7.21 14.78 -1.86
N THR A 39 -7.70 14.48 -0.67
CA THR A 39 -7.83 15.49 0.40
C THR A 39 -6.47 16.03 0.83
N LEU A 40 -5.46 15.16 0.93
CA LEU A 40 -4.10 15.56 1.27
C LEU A 40 -3.46 16.40 0.15
N GLU A 41 -3.69 16.05 -1.11
CA GLU A 41 -3.22 16.85 -2.25
C GLU A 41 -3.76 18.28 -2.22
N ASP A 42 -5.06 18.45 -1.95
CA ASP A 42 -5.68 19.77 -1.81
C ASP A 42 -5.07 20.58 -0.66
N GLN A 43 -4.84 19.94 0.50
CA GLN A 43 -4.20 20.57 1.65
C GLN A 43 -2.76 21.01 1.36
N ILE A 44 -2.00 20.18 0.65
CA ILE A 44 -0.63 20.48 0.24
C ILE A 44 -0.64 21.67 -0.73
N ALA A 45 -1.55 21.69 -1.70
CA ALA A 45 -1.67 22.79 -2.65
C ALA A 45 -1.99 24.12 -1.95
N GLU A 46 -2.98 24.12 -1.04
CA GLU A 46 -3.36 25.30 -0.28
C GLU A 46 -2.22 25.80 0.62
N ALA A 47 -1.56 24.89 1.34
CA ALA A 47 -0.43 25.23 2.19
C ALA A 47 0.75 25.80 1.38
N THR A 48 1.02 25.22 0.21
CA THR A 48 2.06 25.70 -0.71
C THR A 48 1.72 27.10 -1.23
N GLN A 49 0.46 27.35 -1.59
CA GLN A 49 0.02 28.68 -2.03
C GLN A 49 0.19 29.72 -0.92
N ARG A 50 -0.24 29.40 0.30
CA ARG A 50 -0.08 30.30 1.47
C ARG A 50 1.40 30.57 1.75
N HIS A 51 2.24 29.55 1.68
CA HIS A 51 3.68 29.69 1.87
C HIS A 51 4.32 30.58 0.79
N ASN A 52 3.95 30.38 -0.47
CA ASN A 52 4.43 31.18 -1.59
C ASN A 52 4.01 32.64 -1.50
N ALA A 53 2.84 32.95 -0.94
CA ALA A 53 2.47 34.35 -0.67
C ALA A 53 3.49 35.05 0.24
N PHE A 54 3.92 34.39 1.33
CA PHE A 54 4.98 34.93 2.20
C PHE A 54 6.34 35.02 1.49
N LEU A 55 6.71 34.02 0.68
CA LEU A 55 7.97 34.07 -0.06
C LEU A 55 8.00 35.21 -1.08
N GLN A 56 6.87 35.51 -1.74
CA GLN A 56 6.75 36.66 -2.64
C GLN A 56 6.97 37.98 -1.91
N GLU A 57 6.37 38.14 -0.72
CA GLU A 57 6.56 39.34 0.11
C GLU A 57 8.02 39.51 0.55
N LEU A 58 8.74 38.40 0.75
CA LEU A 58 10.16 38.39 1.11
C LEU A 58 11.11 38.48 -0.09
N GLY A 59 10.60 38.45 -1.32
CA GLY A 59 11.42 38.43 -2.54
C GLY A 59 12.22 37.13 -2.73
N LEU A 60 11.73 36.02 -2.17
CA LEU A 60 12.37 34.71 -2.22
C LEU A 60 11.80 33.81 -3.34
N PRO A 61 12.56 32.81 -3.83
CA PRO A 61 12.07 31.84 -4.81
C PRO A 61 10.90 31.02 -4.29
N LEU A 62 9.94 30.69 -5.16
CA LEU A 62 8.73 29.96 -4.79
C LEU A 62 8.99 28.45 -4.66
N LEU A 63 8.20 27.78 -3.83
CA LEU A 63 8.16 26.33 -3.73
C LEU A 63 7.35 25.72 -4.87
N GLY A 64 7.78 24.56 -5.38
CA GLY A 64 7.05 23.76 -6.37
C GLY A 64 7.22 24.21 -7.83
N THR A 65 8.15 25.10 -8.13
CA THR A 65 8.65 25.28 -9.51
C THR A 65 9.51 24.06 -9.90
N PRO A 66 9.47 23.60 -11.16
CA PRO A 66 10.41 22.58 -11.63
C PRO A 66 11.87 23.01 -11.47
#